data_AF-J9Z8J9-F1
#
_entry.id   AF-J9Z8J9-F1
#
_cell.length_a   1.000
_cell.length_b   1.000
_cell.length_c   1.000
_cell.angle_alpha   90.00
_cell.angle_beta   90.00
_cell.angle_gamma   90.00
#
_symmetry.space_group_name_H-M   'P 1'
#
loop_
_entity.id
_entity.type
_entity.pdbx_description
1 polymer ?
#
loop_
_entity_poly.entity_id
_entity_poly.type
_entity_poly.pdbx_seq_one_letter_code
_entity_poly.pdbx_strand_id
1 'polypeptide(L)'
;MEITKDTRDRIFAAADQLYEQDGRVSFPTVDAVRKQARVNMNDASAGMKEWRRAQTAQAAPIAVRVPEAVQQAGDLAVATMWQHAQELANESLRAAQAGWDAERALIDSVSEQTSQAFDEQALELESVRLALKGAQGELEQSNALNQEQSSQIADLKESLAGMTSTADQYRARAEEIDRRANDLRAELDHAHRIGKEAQAELERLRDSLDQRHTLIEALRSELATVKAHSEANVTAHQEYRQEAMRDAERSAQQIEQAQRELDAARSELERLRTSQAILEERAETTAKAGDALREAQARTLAELEQQRSATSQAREETARLRGQIEALEAKAKPKPGAKQ
;
A
#
# COMPACT_ATOMS: atom_id res chain seq x y z
N MET A 1 54.03 -164.46 65.25
CA MET A 1 54.17 -165.94 65.27
C MET A 1 54.77 -166.33 63.94
N GLU A 2 55.98 -166.88 63.96
CA GLU A 2 56.65 -167.33 62.74
C GLU A 2 56.14 -168.72 62.37
N ILE A 3 55.68 -168.90 61.13
CA ILE A 3 55.33 -170.21 60.59
C ILE A 3 56.63 -171.02 60.50
N THR A 4 56.62 -172.25 61.02
CA THR A 4 57.81 -173.11 60.89
C THR A 4 58.09 -173.40 59.42
N LYS A 5 59.38 -173.45 59.04
CA LYS A 5 59.81 -173.59 57.64
C LYS A 5 59.13 -174.76 56.91
N ASP A 6 59.00 -175.91 57.56
CA ASP A 6 58.27 -177.08 57.04
C ASP A 6 56.79 -176.77 56.73
N THR A 7 56.11 -176.08 57.64
CA THR A 7 54.70 -175.70 57.47
C THR A 7 54.54 -174.70 56.32
N ARG A 8 55.47 -173.74 56.20
CA ARG A 8 55.47 -172.76 55.10
C ARG A 8 55.70 -173.43 53.75
N ASP A 9 56.67 -174.33 53.66
CA ASP A 9 57.01 -175.00 52.41
C ASP A 9 55.86 -175.94 51.96
N ARG A 10 55.15 -176.59 52.90
CA ARG A 10 53.90 -177.32 52.60
C ARG A 10 52.77 -176.42 52.13
N ILE A 11 52.61 -175.22 52.70
CA ILE A 11 51.61 -174.24 52.25
C ILE A 11 51.92 -173.76 50.84
N PHE A 12 53.18 -173.44 50.53
CA PHE A 12 53.60 -172.96 49.20
C PHE A 12 53.43 -174.06 48.15
N ALA A 13 53.87 -175.29 48.45
CA ALA A 13 53.67 -176.43 47.55
C ALA A 13 52.19 -176.73 47.29
N ALA A 14 51.34 -176.66 48.33
CA ALA A 14 49.90 -176.83 48.17
C ALA A 14 49.26 -175.67 47.39
N ALA A 15 49.72 -174.44 47.59
CA ALA A 15 49.28 -173.27 46.84
C ALA A 15 49.68 -173.35 45.37
N ASP A 16 50.91 -173.74 45.06
CA ASP A 16 51.39 -173.94 43.68
C ASP A 16 50.60 -175.05 42.99
N GLN A 17 50.38 -176.19 43.64
CA GLN A 17 49.56 -177.28 43.08
C GLN A 17 48.12 -176.86 42.80
N LEU A 18 47.49 -176.14 43.73
CA LEU A 18 46.12 -175.64 43.53
C LEU A 18 46.06 -174.53 42.47
N TYR A 19 47.09 -173.69 42.39
CA TYR A 19 47.18 -172.64 41.39
C TYR A 19 47.42 -173.21 39.99
N GLU A 20 48.23 -174.25 39.85
CA GLU A 20 48.44 -174.96 38.59
C GLU A 20 47.21 -175.76 38.15
N GLN A 21 46.52 -176.41 39.09
CA GLN A 21 45.26 -177.12 38.79
C GLN A 21 44.18 -176.16 38.27
N ASP A 22 44.12 -174.92 38.77
CA ASP A 22 43.22 -173.87 38.29
C ASP A 22 43.77 -173.12 37.06
N GLY A 23 44.79 -173.68 36.38
CA GLY A 23 45.37 -173.12 35.15
C GLY A 23 46.08 -171.78 35.35
N ARG A 24 46.45 -171.45 36.60
CA ARG A 24 47.03 -170.17 37.03
C ARG A 24 46.11 -168.96 36.79
N VAL A 25 44.80 -169.19 36.66
CA VAL A 25 43.82 -168.13 36.37
C VAL A 25 43.48 -167.33 37.61
N SER A 26 43.32 -167.98 38.76
CA SER A 26 42.96 -167.32 40.02
C SER A 26 43.80 -167.81 41.19
N PHE A 27 44.16 -166.92 42.12
CA PHE A 27 44.94 -167.33 43.28
C PHE A 27 44.09 -168.23 44.20
N PRO A 28 44.61 -169.38 44.66
CA PRO A 28 43.83 -170.30 45.46
C PRO A 28 43.37 -169.68 46.78
N THR A 29 42.22 -170.12 47.26
CA THR A 29 41.65 -169.62 48.51
C THR A 29 42.44 -170.16 49.71
N VAL A 30 42.53 -169.36 50.77
CA VAL A 30 43.27 -169.74 51.98
C VAL A 30 42.69 -171.02 52.62
N ASP A 31 41.37 -171.21 52.56
CA ASP A 31 40.73 -172.42 53.09
C ASP A 31 41.09 -173.69 52.30
N ALA A 32 41.18 -173.59 50.96
CA ALA A 32 41.59 -174.71 50.12
C ALA A 32 43.05 -175.13 50.41
N VAL A 33 43.94 -174.15 50.52
CA VAL A 33 45.36 -174.38 50.83
C VAL A 33 45.52 -174.93 52.25
N ARG A 34 44.72 -174.46 53.23
CA ARG A 34 44.70 -175.00 54.59
C ARG A 34 44.35 -176.49 54.62
N LYS A 35 43.27 -176.88 53.91
CA LYS A 35 42.81 -178.27 53.84
C LYS A 35 43.85 -179.18 53.17
N GLN A 36 44.46 -178.70 52.08
CA GLN A 36 45.44 -179.46 51.31
C GLN A 36 46.77 -179.61 52.05
N ALA A 37 47.29 -178.54 52.67
CA ALA A 37 48.53 -178.59 53.44
C ALA A 37 48.36 -179.18 54.86
N ARG A 38 47.10 -179.37 55.32
CA ARG A 38 46.70 -179.83 56.66
C ARG A 38 47.33 -179.00 57.79
N VAL A 39 47.21 -177.69 57.67
CA VAL A 39 47.74 -176.70 58.63
C VAL A 39 46.62 -175.95 59.33
N ASN A 40 46.93 -175.18 60.38
CA ASN A 40 45.94 -174.32 61.02
C ASN A 40 45.63 -173.07 60.14
N MET A 41 44.56 -172.35 60.46
CA MET A 41 44.07 -171.23 59.64
C MET A 41 45.02 -170.02 59.65
N ASN A 42 45.71 -169.75 60.76
CA ASN A 42 46.60 -168.61 60.88
C ASN A 42 47.86 -168.80 60.02
N ASP A 43 48.43 -170.01 60.03
CA ASP A 43 49.60 -170.35 59.22
C ASP A 43 49.25 -170.34 57.72
N ALA A 44 48.10 -170.91 57.33
CA ALA A 44 47.63 -170.86 55.94
C ALA A 44 47.45 -169.41 55.44
N SER A 45 46.88 -168.53 56.26
CA SER A 45 46.63 -167.13 55.89
C SER A 45 47.92 -166.33 55.72
N ALA A 46 48.86 -166.48 56.64
CA ALA A 46 50.14 -165.79 56.59
C ALA A 46 51.03 -166.33 55.45
N GLY A 47 51.09 -167.65 55.26
CA GLY A 47 51.82 -168.26 54.14
C GLY A 47 51.24 -167.88 52.77
N MET A 48 49.91 -167.87 52.62
CA MET A 48 49.27 -167.44 51.36
C MET A 48 49.47 -165.95 51.05
N LYS A 49 49.55 -165.10 52.08
CA LYS A 49 49.86 -163.68 51.90
C LYS A 49 51.29 -163.51 51.38
N GLU A 50 52.24 -164.28 51.91
CA GLU A 50 53.63 -164.27 51.47
C GLU A 50 53.77 -164.82 50.04
N TRP A 51 53.13 -165.96 49.75
CA TRP A 51 53.14 -166.57 48.42
C TRP A 51 52.52 -165.68 47.34
N ARG A 52 51.37 -165.03 47.59
CA ARG A 52 50.77 -164.07 46.63
C ARG A 52 51.67 -162.85 46.40
N ARG A 53 52.38 -162.38 47.44
CA ARG A 53 53.32 -161.26 47.33
C ARG A 53 54.51 -161.63 46.45
N ALA A 54 55.00 -162.87 46.54
CA ALA A 54 56.07 -163.35 45.67
C ALA A 54 55.64 -163.41 44.19
N GLN A 55 54.38 -163.73 43.91
CA GLN A 55 53.86 -163.77 42.53
C GLN A 55 53.52 -162.42 41.90
N THR A 56 53.45 -161.34 42.68
CA THR A 56 53.05 -160.00 42.21
C THR A 56 54.19 -158.98 42.21
N ALA A 57 55.43 -159.40 42.47
CA ALA A 57 56.60 -158.52 42.38
C ALA A 57 56.92 -158.17 40.90
N GLN A 58 56.67 -156.92 40.50
CA GLN A 58 56.88 -156.39 39.14
C GLN A 58 58.37 -156.22 38.77
N ALA A 59 58.67 -156.31 37.47
CA ALA A 59 60.00 -156.11 36.87
C ALA A 59 60.45 -154.64 36.89
N ALA A 60 61.77 -154.42 37.05
CA ALA A 60 62.40 -153.11 37.22
C ALA A 60 62.36 -152.22 35.95
N PRO A 61 62.31 -150.88 36.08
CA PRO A 61 62.24 -149.96 34.95
C PRO A 61 63.57 -149.89 34.17
N ILE A 62 63.48 -149.90 32.83
CA ILE A 62 64.62 -149.71 31.92
C ILE A 62 64.79 -148.20 31.67
N ALA A 63 65.89 -147.61 32.14
CA ALA A 63 66.24 -146.22 31.86
C ALA A 63 66.79 -146.08 30.43
N VAL A 64 65.97 -145.59 29.50
CA VAL A 64 66.43 -145.19 28.16
C VAL A 64 67.01 -143.78 28.26
N ARG A 65 68.33 -143.62 28.07
CA ARG A 65 68.95 -142.29 27.87
C ARG A 65 68.57 -141.77 26.48
N VAL A 66 68.05 -140.55 26.41
CA VAL A 66 67.79 -139.86 25.14
C VAL A 66 69.12 -139.67 24.39
N PRO A 67 69.20 -140.00 23.09
CA PRO A 67 70.41 -139.81 22.28
C PRO A 67 70.85 -138.34 22.23
N GLU A 68 72.15 -138.10 22.31
CA GLU A 68 72.76 -136.77 22.37
C GLU A 68 72.37 -135.88 21.17
N ALA A 69 72.26 -136.44 19.97
CA ALA A 69 71.82 -135.70 18.77
C ALA A 69 70.41 -135.12 18.91
N VAL A 70 69.51 -135.81 19.62
CA VAL A 70 68.13 -135.33 19.86
C VAL A 70 68.12 -134.22 20.91
N GLN A 71 68.97 -134.33 21.94
CA GLN A 71 69.13 -133.27 22.94
C GLN A 71 69.68 -131.99 22.31
N GLN A 72 70.77 -132.09 21.54
CA GLN A 72 71.36 -130.95 20.83
C GLN A 72 70.37 -130.28 19.86
N ALA A 73 69.59 -131.07 19.12
CA ALA A 73 68.54 -130.54 18.24
C ALA A 73 67.43 -129.81 19.02
N GLY A 74 67.04 -130.34 20.18
CA GLY A 74 66.06 -129.69 21.07
C GLY A 74 66.57 -128.37 21.65
N ASP A 75 67.81 -128.35 22.14
CA ASP A 75 68.45 -127.15 22.70
C ASP A 75 68.59 -126.07 21.62
N LEU A 76 69.00 -126.45 20.39
CA LEU A 76 69.09 -125.54 19.26
C LEU A 76 67.72 -124.96 18.86
N ALA A 77 66.67 -125.79 18.82
CA ALA A 77 65.32 -125.33 18.50
C ALA A 77 64.80 -124.34 19.53
N VAL A 78 65.00 -124.60 20.82
CA VAL A 78 64.60 -123.67 21.90
C VAL A 78 65.40 -122.37 21.82
N ALA A 79 66.71 -122.44 21.58
CA ALA A 79 67.54 -121.25 21.38
C ALA A 79 67.05 -120.41 20.19
N THR A 80 66.71 -121.05 19.07
CA THR A 80 66.21 -120.37 17.86
C THR A 80 64.84 -119.73 18.09
N MET A 81 63.90 -120.45 18.72
CA MET A 81 62.60 -119.89 19.08
C MET A 81 62.72 -118.71 20.06
N TRP A 82 63.60 -118.82 21.06
CA TRP A 82 63.87 -117.74 22.00
C TRP A 82 64.44 -116.51 21.29
N GLN A 83 65.40 -116.71 20.38
CA GLN A 83 65.98 -115.62 19.59
C GLN A 83 64.91 -114.90 18.74
N HIS A 84 64.05 -115.64 18.02
CA HIS A 84 62.96 -115.03 17.26
C HIS A 84 61.92 -114.32 18.14
N ALA A 85 61.59 -114.88 19.29
CA ALA A 85 60.69 -114.23 20.25
C ALA A 85 61.29 -112.92 20.77
N GLN A 86 62.60 -112.90 21.04
CA GLN A 86 63.33 -111.70 21.46
C GLN A 86 63.41 -110.66 20.34
N GLU A 87 63.67 -111.08 19.09
CA GLU A 87 63.66 -110.20 17.92
C GLU A 87 62.28 -109.54 17.74
N LEU A 88 61.20 -110.33 17.79
CA LEU A 88 59.83 -109.84 17.67
C LEU A 88 59.44 -108.91 18.83
N ALA A 89 59.83 -109.24 20.07
CA ALA A 89 59.59 -108.37 21.23
C ALA A 89 60.36 -107.04 21.14
N ASN A 90 61.60 -107.08 20.65
CA ASN A 90 62.40 -105.88 20.42
C ASN A 90 61.85 -105.04 19.26
N GLU A 91 61.30 -105.68 18.22
CA GLU A 91 60.61 -104.99 17.14
C GLU A 91 59.30 -104.35 17.61
N SER A 92 58.48 -105.05 18.39
CA SER A 92 57.23 -104.50 18.93
C SER A 92 57.50 -103.36 19.91
N LEU A 93 58.54 -103.44 20.74
CA LEU A 93 58.97 -102.35 21.60
C LEU A 93 59.40 -101.11 20.80
N ARG A 94 60.23 -101.30 19.76
CA ARG A 94 60.65 -100.20 18.87
C ARG A 94 59.47 -99.56 18.14
N ALA A 95 58.53 -100.37 17.66
CA ALA A 95 57.32 -99.88 17.01
C ALA A 95 56.41 -99.09 17.97
N ALA A 96 56.24 -99.57 19.22
CA ALA A 96 55.47 -98.86 20.24
C ALA A 96 56.14 -97.53 20.65
N GLN A 97 57.46 -97.53 20.81
CA GLN A 97 58.24 -96.30 21.09
C GLN A 97 58.07 -95.30 19.95
N ALA A 98 58.24 -95.73 18.69
CA ALA A 98 58.06 -94.86 17.53
C ALA A 98 56.61 -94.32 17.41
N GLY A 99 55.60 -95.14 17.70
CA GLY A 99 54.21 -94.71 17.72
C GLY A 99 53.92 -93.66 18.80
N TRP A 100 54.47 -93.85 20.01
CA TRP A 100 54.33 -92.89 21.11
C TRP A 100 55.06 -91.57 20.84
N ASP A 101 56.28 -91.64 20.29
CA ASP A 101 57.05 -90.45 19.90
C ASP A 101 56.32 -89.67 18.79
N ALA A 102 55.71 -90.38 17.83
CA ALA A 102 54.93 -89.77 16.76
C ALA A 102 53.64 -89.11 17.28
N GLU A 103 52.90 -89.76 18.19
CA GLU A 103 51.71 -89.19 18.81
C GLU A 103 52.07 -87.95 19.65
N ARG A 104 53.18 -88.00 20.38
CA ARG A 104 53.67 -86.86 21.16
C ARG A 104 54.06 -85.68 20.28
N ALA A 105 54.79 -85.94 19.18
CA ALA A 105 55.12 -84.90 18.20
C ALA A 105 53.87 -84.29 17.56
N LEU A 106 52.83 -85.10 17.29
CA LEU A 106 51.55 -84.61 16.78
C LEU A 106 50.82 -83.74 17.81
N ILE A 107 50.76 -84.16 19.07
CA ILE A 107 50.12 -83.40 20.16
C ILE A 107 50.83 -82.05 20.35
N ASP A 108 52.16 -82.04 20.35
CA ASP A 108 52.94 -80.82 20.48
C ASP A 108 52.68 -79.86 19.30
N SER A 109 52.65 -80.40 18.06
CA SER A 109 52.34 -79.63 16.85
C SER A 109 50.93 -79.04 16.87
N VAL A 110 49.91 -79.83 17.24
CA VAL A 110 48.52 -79.35 17.34
C VAL A 110 48.39 -78.31 18.46
N SER A 111 49.08 -78.51 19.59
CA SER A 111 49.07 -77.55 20.70
C SER A 111 49.68 -76.21 20.29
N GLU A 112 50.79 -76.24 19.55
CA GLU A 112 51.43 -75.05 19.00
C GLU A 112 50.53 -74.33 17.99
N GLN A 113 49.97 -75.06 17.02
CA GLN A 113 49.04 -74.49 16.03
C GLN A 113 47.81 -73.87 16.70
N THR A 114 47.29 -74.52 17.74
CA THR A 114 46.13 -74.00 18.49
C THR A 114 46.49 -72.73 19.25
N SER A 115 47.67 -72.67 19.88
CA SER A 115 48.16 -71.46 20.54
C SER A 115 48.31 -70.31 19.54
N GLN A 116 48.95 -70.56 18.40
CA GLN A 116 49.15 -69.56 17.35
C GLN A 116 47.82 -69.03 16.82
N ALA A 117 46.84 -69.91 16.57
CA ALA A 117 45.52 -69.50 16.12
C ALA A 117 44.79 -68.60 17.16
N PHE A 118 44.93 -68.90 18.46
CA PHE A 118 44.37 -68.04 19.51
C PHE A 118 45.09 -66.69 19.63
N ASP A 119 46.41 -66.67 19.47
CA ASP A 119 47.19 -65.43 19.47
C ASP A 119 46.83 -64.54 18.27
N GLU A 120 46.70 -65.13 17.07
CA GLU A 120 46.23 -64.43 15.86
C GLU A 120 44.81 -63.89 16.05
N GLN A 121 43.89 -64.71 16.55
CA GLN A 121 42.51 -64.28 16.81
C GLN A 121 42.44 -63.14 17.84
N ALA A 122 43.30 -63.15 18.86
CA ALA A 122 43.37 -62.07 19.84
C ALA A 122 43.82 -60.74 19.20
N LEU A 123 44.82 -60.79 18.32
CA LEU A 123 45.31 -59.63 17.58
C LEU A 123 44.25 -59.09 16.61
N GLU A 124 43.57 -59.96 15.86
CA GLU A 124 42.48 -59.57 14.96
C GLU A 124 41.36 -58.88 15.74
N LEU A 125 40.95 -59.46 16.86
CA LEU A 125 39.88 -58.91 17.69
C LEU A 125 40.27 -57.57 18.33
N GLU A 126 41.54 -57.38 18.72
CA GLU A 126 42.04 -56.08 19.15
C GLU A 126 42.01 -55.05 18.01
N SER A 127 42.43 -55.45 16.81
CA SER A 127 42.41 -54.58 15.62
C SER A 127 41.00 -54.12 15.25
N VAL A 128 40.01 -55.03 15.27
CA VAL A 128 38.61 -54.73 14.98
C VAL A 128 38.01 -53.85 16.07
N ARG A 129 38.34 -54.07 17.34
CA ARG A 129 37.91 -53.20 18.45
C ARG A 129 38.45 -51.79 18.30
N LEU A 130 39.72 -51.65 17.91
CA LEU A 130 40.33 -50.34 17.68
C LEU A 130 39.66 -49.63 16.50
N ALA A 131 39.42 -50.35 15.39
CA ALA A 131 38.72 -49.82 14.23
C ALA A 131 37.28 -49.40 14.56
N LEU A 132 36.55 -50.22 15.34
CA LEU A 132 35.19 -49.90 15.78
C LEU A 132 35.17 -48.64 16.65
N LYS A 133 36.11 -48.51 17.59
CA LYS A 133 36.24 -47.31 18.42
C LYS A 133 36.56 -46.07 17.59
N GLY A 134 37.43 -46.20 16.59
CA GLY A 134 37.72 -45.13 15.63
C GLY A 134 36.48 -44.68 14.86
N ALA A 135 35.76 -45.64 14.26
CA ALA A 135 34.54 -45.38 13.52
C ALA A 135 33.42 -44.77 14.40
N GLN A 136 33.31 -45.19 15.66
CA GLN A 136 32.39 -44.58 16.63
C GLN A 136 32.75 -43.11 16.90
N GLY A 137 34.04 -42.80 17.09
CA GLY A 137 34.50 -41.42 17.28
C GLY A 137 34.25 -40.54 16.06
N GLU A 138 34.49 -41.05 14.85
CA GLU A 138 34.17 -40.34 13.60
C GLU A 138 32.67 -40.08 13.44
N LEU A 139 31.83 -41.06 13.78
CA LEU A 139 30.37 -40.91 13.76
C LEU A 139 29.90 -39.87 14.77
N GLU A 140 30.42 -39.89 15.99
CA GLU A 140 30.11 -38.89 17.03
C GLU A 140 30.52 -37.48 16.58
N GLN A 141 31.72 -37.33 16.02
CA GLN A 141 32.19 -36.05 15.49
C GLN A 141 31.31 -35.55 14.33
N SER A 142 30.95 -36.44 13.39
CA SER A 142 30.06 -36.12 12.28
C SER A 142 28.66 -35.72 12.76
N ASN A 143 28.13 -36.40 13.78
CA ASN A 143 26.84 -36.05 14.39
C ASN A 143 26.89 -34.68 15.07
N ALA A 144 27.97 -34.37 15.79
CA ALA A 144 28.18 -33.05 16.41
C ALA A 144 28.22 -31.93 15.35
N LEU A 145 28.96 -32.13 14.25
CA LEU A 145 29.01 -31.18 13.13
C LEU A 145 27.64 -31.01 12.47
N ASN A 146 26.89 -32.09 12.26
CA ASN A 146 25.53 -32.01 11.71
C ASN A 146 24.57 -31.24 12.62
N GLN A 147 24.69 -31.41 13.95
CA GLN A 147 23.88 -30.67 14.91
C GLN A 147 24.22 -29.17 14.90
N GLU A 148 25.51 -28.84 14.86
CA GLU A 148 25.96 -27.45 14.76
C GLU A 148 25.47 -26.80 13.47
N GLN A 149 25.64 -27.47 12.32
CA GLN A 149 25.13 -26.99 11.03
C GLN A 149 23.61 -26.83 11.05
N SER A 150 22.88 -27.75 11.67
CA SER A 150 21.42 -27.66 11.81
C SER A 150 21.01 -26.44 12.65
N SER A 151 21.73 -26.15 13.74
CA SER A 151 21.53 -24.95 14.55
C SER A 151 21.78 -23.68 13.74
N GLN A 152 22.91 -23.61 13.02
CA GLN A 152 23.25 -22.46 12.18
C GLN A 152 22.20 -22.23 11.08
N ILE A 153 21.67 -23.29 10.48
CA ILE A 153 20.59 -23.20 9.49
C ILE A 153 19.31 -22.66 10.14
N ALA A 154 18.97 -23.09 11.36
CA ALA A 154 17.81 -22.58 12.08
C ALA A 154 17.95 -21.07 12.37
N ASP A 155 19.11 -20.65 12.88
CA ASP A 155 19.41 -19.25 13.19
C ASP A 155 19.36 -18.36 11.93
N LEU A 156 19.93 -18.83 10.82
CA LEU A 156 19.88 -18.11 9.54
C LEU A 156 18.46 -18.00 9.00
N LYS A 157 17.63 -19.04 9.15
CA LYS A 157 16.22 -18.99 8.75
C LYS A 157 15.44 -17.97 9.57
N GLU A 158 15.68 -17.91 10.88
CA GLU A 158 15.05 -16.93 11.76
C GLU A 158 15.49 -15.51 11.43
N SER A 159 16.79 -15.29 11.23
CA SER A 159 17.32 -13.99 10.78
C SER A 159 16.71 -13.57 9.43
N LEU A 160 16.59 -14.49 8.48
CA LEU A 160 15.99 -14.22 7.18
C LEU A 160 14.51 -13.86 7.31
N ALA A 161 13.74 -14.59 8.12
CA ALA A 161 12.35 -14.26 8.39
C ALA A 161 12.20 -12.87 9.03
N GLY A 162 13.09 -12.52 9.97
CA GLY A 162 13.15 -11.19 10.56
C GLY A 162 13.43 -10.10 9.53
N MET A 163 14.44 -10.29 8.67
CA MET A 163 14.78 -9.35 7.60
C MET A 163 13.62 -9.19 6.60
N THR A 164 12.96 -10.27 6.19
CA THR A 164 11.78 -10.22 5.32
C THR A 164 10.65 -9.42 5.95
N SER A 165 10.34 -9.66 7.23
CA SER A 165 9.30 -8.89 7.94
C SER A 165 9.63 -7.40 8.00
N THR A 166 10.88 -7.05 8.29
CA THR A 166 11.29 -5.63 8.29
C THR A 166 11.19 -5.00 6.91
N ALA A 167 11.56 -5.73 5.85
CA ALA A 167 11.44 -5.25 4.47
C ALA A 167 9.98 -5.00 4.08
N ASP A 168 9.06 -5.90 4.46
CA ASP A 168 7.62 -5.71 4.24
C ASP A 168 7.08 -4.48 4.98
N GLN A 169 7.53 -4.24 6.22
CA GLN A 169 7.16 -3.04 6.97
C GLN A 169 7.66 -1.75 6.29
N TYR A 170 8.91 -1.73 5.81
CA TYR A 170 9.44 -0.58 5.08
C TYR A 170 8.70 -0.36 3.77
N ARG A 171 8.35 -1.43 3.05
CA ARG A 171 7.53 -1.35 1.84
C ARG A 171 6.16 -0.76 2.11
N ALA A 172 5.45 -1.23 3.13
CA ALA A 172 4.14 -0.70 3.51
C ALA A 172 4.22 0.79 3.89
N ARG A 173 5.25 1.20 4.63
CA ARG A 173 5.48 2.62 4.96
C ARG A 173 5.78 3.46 3.72
N ALA A 174 6.56 2.95 2.78
CA ALA A 174 6.84 3.65 1.52
C ALA A 174 5.55 3.85 0.70
N GLU A 175 4.74 2.80 0.57
CA GLU A 175 3.43 2.89 -0.11
C GLU A 175 2.48 3.90 0.57
N GLU A 176 2.48 3.99 1.90
CA GLU A 176 1.70 4.99 2.63
C GLU A 176 2.22 6.42 2.41
N ILE A 177 3.55 6.62 2.44
CA ILE A 177 4.17 7.92 2.16
C ILE A 177 3.81 8.36 0.73
N ASP A 178 3.85 7.47 -0.25
CA ASP A 178 3.47 7.77 -1.63
C ASP A 178 2.00 8.17 -1.75
N ARG A 179 1.09 7.48 -1.04
CA ARG A 179 -0.35 7.87 -0.99
C ARG A 179 -0.51 9.27 -0.41
N ARG A 180 0.08 9.54 0.77
CA ARG A 180 0.01 10.86 1.41
C ARG A 180 0.61 11.96 0.54
N ALA A 181 1.71 11.68 -0.16
CA ALA A 181 2.32 12.64 -1.09
C ALA A 181 1.39 12.96 -2.27
N ASN A 182 0.66 11.97 -2.80
CA ASN A 182 -0.32 12.18 -3.86
C ASN A 182 -1.55 12.94 -3.37
N ASP A 183 -2.06 12.62 -2.18
CA ASP A 183 -3.18 13.34 -1.56
C ASP A 183 -2.82 14.81 -1.35
N LEU A 184 -1.64 15.10 -0.78
CA LEU A 184 -1.15 16.46 -0.58
C LEU A 184 -0.96 17.22 -1.91
N ARG A 185 -0.51 16.55 -2.98
CA ARG A 185 -0.45 17.16 -4.32
C ARG A 185 -1.85 17.52 -4.83
N ALA A 186 -2.81 16.62 -4.68
CA ALA A 186 -4.19 16.86 -5.10
C ALA A 186 -4.83 18.01 -4.30
N GLU A 187 -4.59 18.08 -3.00
CA GLU A 187 -5.02 19.18 -2.13
C GLU A 187 -4.36 20.51 -2.53
N LEU A 188 -3.05 20.50 -2.83
CA LEU A 188 -2.33 21.69 -3.29
C LEU A 188 -2.88 22.19 -4.63
N ASP A 189 -3.13 21.30 -5.59
CA ASP A 189 -3.74 21.63 -6.88
C ASP A 189 -5.16 22.17 -6.72
N HIS A 190 -5.91 21.65 -5.75
CA HIS A 190 -7.23 22.16 -5.41
C HIS A 190 -7.16 23.57 -4.80
N ALA A 191 -6.27 23.80 -3.83
CA ALA A 191 -6.04 25.11 -3.24
C ALA A 191 -5.58 26.15 -4.28
N HIS A 192 -4.71 25.75 -5.23
CA HIS A 192 -4.32 26.58 -6.35
C HIS A 192 -5.50 26.94 -7.27
N ARG A 193 -6.41 26.01 -7.55
CA ARG A 193 -7.63 26.30 -8.33
C ARG A 193 -8.52 27.30 -7.62
N ILE A 194 -8.82 27.07 -6.33
CA ILE A 194 -9.61 28.01 -5.52
C ILE A 194 -8.95 29.39 -5.50
N GLY A 195 -7.62 29.45 -5.33
CA GLY A 195 -6.87 30.70 -5.35
C GLY A 195 -7.02 31.46 -6.66
N LYS A 196 -6.92 30.78 -7.81
CA LYS A 196 -7.13 31.38 -9.14
C LYS A 196 -8.57 31.86 -9.33
N GLU A 197 -9.55 31.08 -8.88
CA GLU A 197 -10.97 31.47 -8.95
C GLU A 197 -11.25 32.71 -8.10
N ALA A 198 -10.73 32.76 -6.88
CA ALA A 198 -10.84 33.92 -5.99
C ALA A 198 -10.15 35.16 -6.59
N GLN A 199 -8.98 35.00 -7.22
CA GLN A 199 -8.30 36.10 -7.93
C GLN A 199 -9.14 36.63 -9.09
N ALA A 200 -9.70 35.75 -9.92
CA ALA A 200 -10.55 36.15 -11.04
C ALA A 200 -11.82 36.87 -10.54
N GLU A 201 -12.41 36.44 -9.42
CA GLU A 201 -13.56 37.11 -8.84
C GLU A 201 -13.21 38.48 -8.26
N LEU A 202 -12.05 38.63 -7.61
CA LEU A 202 -11.56 39.94 -7.16
C LEU A 202 -11.35 40.91 -8.33
N GLU A 203 -10.83 40.42 -9.46
CA GLU A 203 -10.66 41.22 -10.68
C GLU A 203 -12.01 41.68 -11.23
N ARG A 204 -13.01 40.79 -11.33
CA ARG A 204 -14.38 41.17 -11.73
C ARG A 204 -15.03 42.18 -10.80
N LEU A 205 -14.88 42.01 -9.49
CA LEU A 205 -15.41 42.94 -8.50
C LEU A 205 -14.75 44.32 -8.64
N ARG A 206 -13.43 44.35 -8.90
CA ARG A 206 -12.69 45.58 -9.17
C ARG A 206 -13.18 46.28 -10.43
N ASP A 207 -13.32 45.56 -11.53
CA ASP A 207 -13.85 46.11 -12.79
C ASP A 207 -15.26 46.66 -12.60
N SER A 208 -16.12 45.96 -11.84
CA SER A 208 -17.46 46.44 -11.51
C SER A 208 -17.44 47.71 -10.67
N LEU A 209 -16.51 47.82 -9.70
CA LEU A 209 -16.32 49.04 -8.92
C LEU A 209 -15.87 50.21 -9.79
N ASP A 210 -14.92 50.00 -10.70
CA ASP A 210 -14.45 51.04 -11.64
C ASP A 210 -15.57 51.48 -12.60
N GLN A 211 -16.39 50.54 -13.10
CA GLN A 211 -17.59 50.86 -13.89
C GLN A 211 -18.62 51.68 -13.07
N ARG A 212 -18.87 51.30 -11.81
CA ARG A 212 -19.76 52.08 -10.94
C ARG A 212 -19.19 53.47 -10.66
N HIS A 213 -17.88 53.59 -10.47
CA HIS A 213 -17.23 54.88 -10.25
C HIS A 213 -17.37 55.80 -11.46
N THR A 214 -17.10 55.29 -12.66
CA THR A 214 -17.29 56.05 -13.91
C THR A 214 -18.75 56.46 -14.14
N LEU A 215 -19.71 55.59 -13.84
CA LEU A 215 -21.14 55.94 -13.88
C LEU A 215 -21.50 57.03 -12.86
N ILE A 216 -20.97 56.97 -11.64
CA ILE A 216 -21.18 58.00 -10.62
C ILE A 216 -20.64 59.35 -11.10
N GLU A 217 -19.45 59.38 -11.70
CA GLU A 217 -18.88 60.62 -12.25
C GLU A 217 -19.70 61.16 -13.44
N ALA A 218 -20.20 60.28 -14.32
CA ALA A 218 -21.11 60.68 -15.39
C ALA A 218 -22.42 61.29 -14.84
N LEU A 219 -23.06 60.63 -13.88
CA LEU A 219 -24.27 61.12 -13.21
C LEU A 219 -24.02 62.44 -12.46
N ARG A 220 -22.85 62.63 -11.86
CA ARG A 220 -22.45 63.91 -11.24
C ARG A 220 -22.33 65.02 -12.27
N SER A 221 -21.75 64.73 -13.44
CA SER A 221 -21.66 65.66 -14.56
C SER A 221 -23.05 66.02 -15.11
N GLU A 222 -23.91 65.03 -15.35
CA GLU A 222 -25.30 65.25 -15.76
C GLU A 222 -26.08 66.06 -14.72
N LEU A 223 -25.92 65.77 -13.44
CA LEU A 223 -26.55 66.54 -12.37
C LEU A 223 -26.05 68.00 -12.38
N ALA A 224 -24.77 68.24 -12.64
CA ALA A 224 -24.21 69.59 -12.75
C ALA A 224 -24.77 70.33 -13.96
N THR A 225 -24.91 69.67 -15.12
CA THR A 225 -25.52 70.29 -16.31
C THR A 225 -27.00 70.58 -16.11
N VAL A 226 -27.76 69.66 -15.51
CA VAL A 226 -29.17 69.87 -15.15
C VAL A 226 -29.32 71.01 -14.15
N LYS A 227 -28.46 71.09 -13.13
CA LYS A 227 -28.45 72.20 -12.18
C LYS A 227 -28.17 73.53 -12.88
N ALA A 228 -27.12 73.60 -13.70
CA ALA A 228 -26.78 74.80 -14.45
C ALA A 228 -27.91 75.22 -15.41
N HIS A 229 -28.56 74.26 -16.08
CA HIS A 229 -29.71 74.52 -16.94
C HIS A 229 -30.92 75.01 -16.13
N SER A 230 -31.17 74.43 -14.94
CA SER A 230 -32.24 74.88 -14.06
C SER A 230 -31.98 76.30 -13.53
N GLU A 231 -30.75 76.63 -13.16
CA GLU A 231 -30.34 77.97 -12.73
C GLU A 231 -30.48 78.97 -13.89
N ALA A 232 -30.02 78.61 -15.10
CA ALA A 232 -30.17 79.43 -16.30
C ALA A 232 -31.64 79.65 -16.69
N ASN A 233 -32.51 78.65 -16.53
CA ASN A 233 -33.94 78.81 -16.73
C ASN A 233 -34.54 79.73 -15.68
N VAL A 234 -34.13 79.63 -14.41
CA VAL A 234 -34.59 80.55 -13.35
C VAL A 234 -34.15 81.98 -13.66
N THR A 235 -32.91 82.21 -14.08
CA THR A 235 -32.43 83.56 -14.46
C THR A 235 -33.16 84.08 -15.70
N ALA A 236 -33.29 83.27 -16.75
CA ALA A 236 -34.04 83.65 -17.96
C ALA A 236 -35.51 83.97 -17.63
N HIS A 237 -36.13 83.24 -16.71
CA HIS A 237 -37.49 83.50 -16.28
C HIS A 237 -37.60 84.77 -15.41
N GLN A 238 -36.58 85.08 -14.61
CA GLN A 238 -36.47 86.36 -13.89
C GLN A 238 -36.29 87.53 -14.87
N GLU A 239 -35.42 87.41 -15.86
CA GLU A 239 -35.20 88.41 -16.92
C GLU A 239 -36.47 88.62 -17.73
N TYR A 240 -37.12 87.55 -18.18
CA TYR A 240 -38.41 87.64 -18.89
C TYR A 240 -39.47 88.35 -18.07
N ARG A 241 -39.55 88.12 -16.74
CA ARG A 241 -40.45 88.89 -15.86
C ARG A 241 -40.07 90.35 -15.78
N GLN A 242 -38.78 90.69 -15.71
CA GLN A 242 -38.33 92.08 -15.69
C GLN A 242 -38.61 92.79 -17.01
N GLU A 243 -38.40 92.14 -18.16
CA GLU A 243 -38.74 92.67 -19.47
C GLU A 243 -40.25 92.85 -19.62
N ALA A 244 -41.05 91.84 -19.26
CA ALA A 244 -42.50 91.94 -19.24
C ALA A 244 -42.99 93.08 -18.34
N MET A 245 -42.34 93.31 -17.19
CA MET A 245 -42.63 94.46 -16.32
C MET A 245 -42.28 95.79 -16.99
N ARG A 246 -41.12 95.90 -17.65
CA ARG A 246 -40.73 97.11 -18.41
C ARG A 246 -41.63 97.39 -19.61
N ASP A 247 -42.09 96.36 -20.31
CA ASP A 247 -43.03 96.49 -21.42
C ASP A 247 -44.44 96.85 -20.90
N ALA A 248 -44.84 96.31 -19.75
CA ALA A 248 -46.05 96.73 -19.04
C ALA A 248 -45.97 98.19 -18.59
N GLU A 249 -44.81 98.65 -18.10
CA GLU A 249 -44.57 100.05 -17.75
C GLU A 249 -44.58 100.97 -18.98
N ARG A 250 -43.92 100.57 -20.07
CA ARG A 250 -43.93 101.33 -21.33
C ARG A 250 -45.34 101.43 -21.93
N SER A 251 -46.10 100.34 -21.92
CA SER A 251 -47.50 100.37 -22.38
C SER A 251 -48.37 101.21 -21.44
N ALA A 252 -48.16 101.16 -20.11
CA ALA A 252 -48.83 102.06 -19.18
C ALA A 252 -48.50 103.54 -19.45
N GLN A 253 -47.24 103.88 -19.73
CA GLN A 253 -46.82 105.23 -20.12
C GLN A 253 -47.44 105.68 -21.45
N GLN A 254 -47.51 104.80 -22.44
CA GLN A 254 -48.20 105.09 -23.71
C GLN A 254 -49.70 105.32 -23.51
N ILE A 255 -50.35 104.54 -22.64
CA ILE A 255 -51.76 104.75 -22.28
C ILE A 255 -51.93 106.10 -21.58
N GLU A 256 -51.04 106.45 -20.65
CA GLU A 256 -51.08 107.75 -19.97
C GLU A 256 -50.87 108.92 -20.95
N GLN A 257 -49.93 108.78 -21.89
CA GLN A 257 -49.70 109.79 -22.92
C GLN A 257 -50.91 109.92 -23.87
N ALA A 258 -51.48 108.80 -24.32
CA ALA A 258 -52.71 108.80 -25.11
C ALA A 258 -53.89 109.43 -24.36
N GLN A 259 -53.99 109.22 -23.04
CA GLN A 259 -54.98 109.90 -22.19
C GLN A 259 -54.74 111.42 -22.15
N ARG A 260 -53.49 111.88 -22.00
CA ARG A 260 -53.14 113.31 -22.07
C ARG A 260 -53.42 113.92 -23.43
N GLU A 261 -53.13 113.21 -24.52
CA GLU A 261 -53.45 113.63 -25.88
C GLU A 261 -54.96 113.71 -26.11
N LEU A 262 -55.73 112.76 -25.59
CA LEU A 262 -57.19 112.80 -25.61
C LEU A 262 -57.73 114.01 -24.84
N ASP A 263 -57.20 114.30 -23.65
CA ASP A 263 -57.62 115.45 -22.85
C ASP A 263 -57.21 116.78 -23.50
N ALA A 264 -56.03 116.84 -24.13
CA ALA A 264 -55.62 117.97 -24.95
C ALA A 264 -56.56 118.18 -26.14
N ALA A 265 -56.88 117.12 -26.89
CA ALA A 265 -57.84 117.17 -27.99
C ALA A 265 -59.24 117.60 -27.53
N ARG A 266 -59.69 117.19 -26.33
CA ARG A 266 -60.95 117.67 -25.73
C ARG A 266 -60.90 119.16 -25.42
N SER A 267 -59.80 119.65 -24.83
CA SER A 267 -59.63 121.09 -24.59
C SER A 267 -59.53 121.90 -25.88
N GLU A 268 -58.93 121.35 -26.93
CA GLU A 268 -58.89 121.93 -28.28
C GLU A 268 -60.30 121.97 -28.90
N LEU A 269 -61.09 120.90 -28.73
CA LEU A 269 -62.48 120.82 -29.18
C LEU A 269 -63.35 121.89 -28.46
N GLU A 270 -63.17 122.08 -27.15
CA GLU A 270 -63.86 123.13 -26.39
C GLU A 270 -63.42 124.54 -26.82
N ARG A 271 -62.14 124.73 -27.18
CA ARG A 271 -61.65 125.96 -27.80
C ARG A 271 -62.26 126.22 -29.17
N LEU A 272 -62.42 125.19 -29.99
CA LEU A 272 -63.06 125.31 -31.30
C LEU A 272 -64.56 125.60 -31.18
N ARG A 273 -65.25 125.02 -30.17
CA ARG A 273 -66.64 125.35 -29.88
C ARG A 273 -66.81 126.80 -29.44
N THR A 274 -65.95 127.28 -28.55
CA THR A 274 -65.98 128.67 -28.10
C THR A 274 -65.61 129.65 -29.22
N SER A 275 -64.66 129.32 -30.10
CA SER A 275 -64.37 130.15 -31.28
C SER A 275 -65.48 130.14 -32.32
N GLN A 276 -66.18 129.01 -32.50
CA GLN A 276 -67.34 128.91 -33.36
C GLN A 276 -68.52 129.76 -32.84
N ALA A 277 -68.77 129.76 -31.52
CA ALA A 277 -69.78 130.62 -30.91
C ALA A 277 -69.49 132.12 -31.11
N ILE A 278 -68.22 132.53 -31.01
CA ILE A 278 -67.78 133.92 -31.25
C ILE A 278 -67.93 134.32 -32.73
N LEU A 279 -67.76 133.38 -33.66
CA LEU A 279 -67.95 133.63 -35.09
C LEU A 279 -69.43 133.77 -35.47
N GLU A 280 -70.34 133.03 -34.83
CA GLU A 280 -71.78 133.17 -35.02
C GLU A 280 -72.30 134.54 -34.50
N GLU A 281 -71.82 135.00 -33.34
CA GLU A 281 -72.13 136.33 -32.79
C GLU A 281 -71.60 137.48 -33.69
N ARG A 282 -70.43 137.28 -34.34
CA ARG A 282 -69.89 138.21 -35.34
C ARG A 282 -70.69 138.22 -36.65
N ALA A 283 -71.22 137.08 -37.10
CA ALA A 283 -72.08 137.03 -38.27
C ALA A 283 -73.39 137.80 -38.03
N GLU A 284 -73.97 137.67 -36.83
CA GLU A 284 -75.22 138.34 -36.46
C GLU A 284 -75.07 139.88 -36.32
N THR A 285 -73.90 140.35 -35.90
CA THR A 285 -73.58 141.79 -35.82
C THR A 285 -73.26 142.41 -37.19
N THR A 286 -72.63 141.67 -38.11
CA THR A 286 -72.41 142.14 -39.49
C THR A 286 -73.69 142.23 -40.33
N ALA A 287 -74.67 141.35 -40.10
CA ALA A 287 -75.99 141.44 -40.72
C ALA A 287 -76.74 142.73 -40.31
N LYS A 288 -76.71 143.08 -39.02
CA LYS A 288 -77.33 144.31 -38.48
C LYS A 288 -76.65 145.60 -38.98
N ALA A 289 -75.35 145.57 -39.27
CA ALA A 289 -74.64 146.69 -39.88
C ALA A 289 -74.96 146.88 -41.39
N GLY A 290 -75.28 145.79 -42.09
CA GLY A 290 -75.67 145.83 -43.51
C GLY A 290 -77.03 146.46 -43.77
N ASP A 291 -77.99 146.29 -42.86
CA ASP A 291 -79.32 146.88 -43.00
C ASP A 291 -79.33 148.39 -42.67
N ALA A 292 -78.53 148.84 -41.70
CA ALA A 292 -78.37 150.26 -41.37
C ALA A 292 -77.71 151.09 -42.50
N LEU A 293 -76.83 150.46 -43.30
CA LEU A 293 -76.17 151.13 -44.43
C LEU A 293 -77.13 151.35 -45.62
N ARG A 294 -78.09 150.45 -45.84
CA ARG A 294 -79.11 150.62 -46.90
C ARG A 294 -80.11 151.74 -46.57
N GLU A 295 -80.47 151.90 -45.30
CA GLU A 295 -81.32 153.03 -44.86
C GLU A 295 -80.61 154.39 -44.98
N ALA A 296 -79.30 154.46 -44.70
CA ALA A 296 -78.52 155.68 -44.86
C ALA A 296 -78.38 156.11 -46.33
N GLN A 297 -78.19 155.15 -47.24
CA GLN A 297 -78.09 155.43 -48.69
C GLN A 297 -79.40 155.93 -49.30
N ALA A 298 -80.56 155.44 -48.82
CA ALA A 298 -81.86 155.93 -49.27
C ALA A 298 -82.12 157.39 -48.88
N ARG A 299 -81.64 157.83 -47.71
CA ARG A 299 -81.77 159.23 -47.24
C ARG A 299 -80.89 160.21 -48.01
N THR A 300 -79.67 159.80 -48.36
CA THR A 300 -78.75 160.64 -49.15
C THR A 300 -79.21 160.88 -50.59
N LEU A 301 -79.93 159.93 -51.20
CA LEU A 301 -80.49 160.11 -52.53
C LEU A 301 -81.68 161.08 -52.55
N ALA A 302 -82.50 161.08 -51.50
CA ALA A 302 -83.62 162.03 -51.35
C ALA A 302 -83.13 163.48 -51.14
N GLU A 303 -82.04 163.70 -50.40
CA GLU A 303 -81.45 165.03 -50.19
C GLU A 303 -80.83 165.62 -51.47
N LEU A 304 -80.25 164.77 -52.34
CA LEU A 304 -79.63 165.21 -53.59
C LEU A 304 -80.66 165.68 -54.62
N GLU A 305 -81.86 165.12 -54.59
CA GLU A 305 -82.99 165.51 -55.44
C GLU A 305 -83.63 166.81 -54.96
N GLN A 306 -83.66 167.04 -53.64
CA GLN A 306 -84.11 168.29 -53.02
C GLN A 306 -83.15 169.46 -53.27
N GLN A 307 -81.83 169.22 -53.32
CA GLN A 307 -80.87 170.28 -53.68
C GLN A 307 -80.93 170.67 -55.16
N ARG A 308 -81.26 169.73 -56.06
CA ARG A 308 -81.41 170.02 -57.49
C ARG A 308 -82.60 170.94 -57.80
N SER A 309 -83.70 170.84 -57.05
CA SER A 309 -84.84 171.77 -57.22
C SER A 309 -84.55 173.17 -56.68
N ALA A 310 -83.80 173.29 -55.58
CA ALA A 310 -83.38 174.59 -55.03
C ALA A 310 -82.39 175.32 -55.96
N THR A 311 -81.53 174.58 -56.68
CA THR A 311 -80.55 175.18 -57.59
C THR A 311 -81.18 175.69 -58.90
N SER A 312 -82.35 175.16 -59.31
CA SER A 312 -83.07 175.69 -60.48
C SER A 312 -83.80 177.00 -60.15
N GLN A 313 -84.36 177.12 -58.93
CA GLN A 313 -85.06 178.32 -58.47
C GLN A 313 -84.10 179.52 -58.25
N ALA A 314 -82.88 179.27 -57.76
CA ALA A 314 -81.87 180.33 -57.55
C ALA A 314 -81.35 180.96 -58.86
N ARG A 315 -81.43 180.23 -60.00
CA ARG A 315 -80.98 180.72 -61.31
C ARG A 315 -81.98 181.65 -61.99
N GLU A 316 -83.28 181.52 -61.72
CA GLU A 316 -84.30 182.43 -62.24
C GLU A 316 -84.27 183.81 -61.55
N GLU A 317 -83.92 183.87 -60.26
CA GLU A 317 -83.86 185.14 -59.52
C GLU A 317 -82.61 185.99 -59.86
N THR A 318 -81.48 185.36 -60.17
CA THR A 318 -80.24 186.09 -60.53
C THR A 318 -80.35 186.80 -61.88
N ALA A 319 -81.11 186.25 -62.83
CA ALA A 319 -81.36 186.91 -64.12
C ALA A 319 -82.26 188.15 -63.96
N ARG A 320 -83.17 188.15 -62.97
CA ARG A 320 -84.15 189.22 -62.74
C ARG A 320 -83.55 190.45 -62.04
N LEU A 321 -82.58 190.25 -61.13
CA LEU A 321 -81.93 191.35 -60.39
C LEU A 321 -80.85 192.08 -61.20
N ARG A 322 -80.21 191.43 -62.17
CA ARG A 322 -79.20 192.08 -63.02
C ARG A 322 -79.82 193.13 -63.97
N GLY A 323 -81.10 192.99 -64.34
CA GLY A 323 -81.85 193.99 -65.10
C GLY A 323 -82.26 195.25 -64.32
N GLN A 324 -82.17 195.25 -62.99
CA GLN A 324 -82.58 196.39 -62.15
C GLN A 324 -81.43 197.34 -61.81
N ILE A 325 -80.18 196.91 -61.92
CA ILE A 325 -79.02 197.73 -61.53
C ILE A 325 -78.59 198.71 -62.64
N GLU A 326 -78.76 198.38 -63.92
CA GLU A 326 -78.42 199.30 -65.02
C GLU A 326 -79.40 200.47 -65.20
N ALA A 327 -80.59 200.43 -64.55
CA ALA A 327 -81.62 201.45 -64.68
C ALA A 327 -81.56 202.57 -63.62
N LEU A 328 -80.76 202.42 -62.54
CA LEU A 328 -80.77 203.35 -61.39
C LEU A 328 -79.47 204.13 -61.15
N GLU A 329 -78.53 204.12 -62.10
CA GLU A 329 -77.52 205.20 -62.22
C GLU A 329 -77.85 206.13 -63.39
N ALA A 330 -79.14 206.44 -63.44
CA ALA A 330 -79.67 207.69 -63.92
C ALA A 330 -78.94 208.90 -63.31
N LYS A 331 -78.71 209.90 -64.16
CA LYS A 331 -79.11 211.30 -63.92
C LYS A 331 -79.28 211.72 -62.45
N ALA A 332 -78.16 212.03 -61.81
CA ALA A 332 -78.07 213.16 -60.88
C ALA A 332 -76.79 213.93 -61.26
N LYS A 333 -76.93 214.85 -62.23
CA LYS A 333 -75.85 215.79 -62.59
C LYS A 333 -76.15 217.12 -61.91
N PRO A 334 -75.15 217.76 -61.29
CA PRO A 334 -74.84 219.11 -61.73
C PRO A 334 -73.33 219.24 -61.94
N LYS A 335 -72.91 219.38 -63.20
CA LYS A 335 -71.65 220.06 -63.54
C LYS A 335 -71.76 221.49 -62.98
N PRO A 336 -70.74 222.05 -62.32
CA PRO A 336 -69.84 222.94 -63.07
C PRO A 336 -68.41 223.03 -62.47
N GLY A 337 -67.38 222.53 -63.14
CA GLY A 337 -66.31 223.36 -63.75
C GLY A 337 -65.08 223.52 -62.83
N ALA A 338 -63.82 223.62 -63.26
CA ALA A 338 -63.12 223.49 -64.52
C ALA A 338 -61.60 223.45 -64.21
N LYS A 339 -60.82 222.88 -65.14
CA LYS A 339 -59.33 222.84 -65.22
C LYS A 339 -58.64 221.92 -64.21
N GLN A 340 -57.61 221.18 -64.60
CA GLN A 340 -56.76 221.29 -65.80
C GLN A 340 -56.94 220.15 -66.78
#